data_AF-A0AAD4DR06-F1
#
_entry.id   AF-A0AAD4DR06-F1
#
_cell.length_a   1.000
_cell.length_b   1.000
_cell.length_c   1.000
_cell.angle_alpha   90.00
_cell.angle_beta   90.00
_cell.angle_gamma   90.00
#
_symmetry.space_group_name_H-M   'P 1'
#
loop_
_entity.id
_entity.type
_entity.pdbx_description
1 polymer ?
#
loop_
_entity_poly.entity_id
_entity_poly.type
_entity_poly.pdbx_seq_one_letter_code
_entity_poly.pdbx_strand_id
1 'polypeptide(L)'
;MQSQATKLNDVTKKLTEIPQVQPQPPTSYSEAVTRTPLPTPGPADQAIARAATRARQIMIDLTPGNLLFPLGTNHADIVSKTREVLGKVKPDNFTKNDDIKVITQLQNGGLTIKLTMKALSDWLRSPEGRAALMKELNLPANFCELTLGLVIQYLPTNLPIDRQDFLDLITKENQLNREHLSTICWIKPPHRRPASQLSTMGTTIQMVILNNVLGLAEPSCYPTLKGFWTRLRLRGEEI
;
A
#
# COMPACT_ATOMS: atom_id res chain seq x y z
N MET A 1 76.72 -14.36 -28.07
CA MET A 1 75.27 -14.38 -28.32
C MET A 1 74.55 -14.62 -27.00
N GLN A 2 74.21 -13.56 -26.26
CA GLN A 2 73.42 -13.62 -25.03
C GLN A 2 73.03 -12.19 -24.67
N SER A 3 71.77 -11.80 -24.90
CA SER A 3 71.09 -10.70 -24.20
C SER A 3 69.74 -10.48 -24.90
N GLN A 4 68.67 -11.11 -24.39
CA GLN A 4 67.26 -10.73 -24.57
C GLN A 4 66.38 -11.80 -23.89
N ALA A 5 66.38 -11.87 -22.56
CA ALA A 5 65.48 -12.79 -21.84
C ALA A 5 65.06 -12.31 -20.44
N THR A 6 65.01 -11.00 -20.19
CA THR A 6 64.74 -10.48 -18.82
C THR A 6 63.80 -9.27 -18.75
N LYS A 7 62.94 -9.04 -19.74
CA LYS A 7 61.97 -7.91 -19.71
C LYS A 7 60.49 -8.30 -19.78
N LEU A 8 60.12 -9.51 -19.35
CA LEU A 8 58.71 -9.96 -19.37
C LEU A 8 58.07 -10.23 -18.00
N ASN A 9 58.82 -10.11 -16.89
CA ASN A 9 58.29 -10.48 -15.56
C ASN A 9 57.81 -9.30 -14.69
N ASP A 10 57.85 -8.07 -15.17
CA ASP A 10 57.51 -6.88 -14.34
C ASP A 10 56.12 -6.28 -14.64
N VAL A 11 55.41 -6.80 -15.64
CA VAL A 11 54.07 -6.31 -16.02
C VAL A 11 52.94 -7.05 -15.28
N THR A 12 53.22 -8.22 -14.70
CA THR A 12 52.19 -9.09 -14.10
C THR A 12 51.90 -8.82 -12.61
N LYS A 13 52.58 -7.87 -11.97
CA LYS A 13 52.37 -7.53 -10.54
C LYS A 13 51.54 -6.28 -10.27
N LYS A 14 51.05 -5.58 -11.30
CA LYS A 14 50.26 -4.33 -11.15
C LYS A 14 48.79 -4.43 -11.57
N LEU A 15 48.26 -5.65 -11.70
CA LEU A 15 46.87 -5.91 -12.09
C LEU A 15 46.11 -6.70 -11.01
N THR A 16 46.24 -6.32 -9.74
CA THR A 16 45.36 -6.87 -8.69
C THR A 16 45.22 -5.90 -7.52
N GLU A 17 44.76 -4.68 -7.81
CA GLU A 17 44.18 -3.81 -6.80
C GLU A 17 42.92 -3.19 -7.41
N ILE A 18 41.85 -3.99 -7.42
CA ILE A 18 40.50 -3.44 -7.55
C ILE A 18 40.18 -2.90 -6.17
N PRO A 19 39.92 -1.60 -5.98
CA PRO A 19 39.46 -1.08 -4.71
C PRO A 19 38.19 -1.84 -4.32
N GLN A 20 38.25 -2.65 -3.27
CA GLN A 20 37.04 -3.17 -2.64
C GLN A 20 36.34 -1.97 -1.98
N VAL A 21 35.52 -1.26 -2.77
CA VAL A 21 34.54 -0.34 -2.23
C VAL A 21 33.53 -1.21 -1.48
N GLN A 22 33.69 -1.30 -0.16
CA GLN A 22 32.66 -1.87 0.69
C GLN A 22 31.37 -1.07 0.43
N PRO A 23 30.26 -1.73 0.05
CA PRO A 23 29.02 -1.02 -0.20
C PRO A 23 28.59 -0.34 1.09
N GLN A 24 28.67 1.00 1.12
CA GLN A 24 28.23 1.77 2.28
C GLN A 24 26.73 1.54 2.47
N PRO A 25 26.26 1.31 3.71
CA PRO A 25 24.85 1.15 3.99
C PRO A 25 24.10 2.41 3.55
N PRO A 26 22.95 2.28 2.88
CA PRO A 26 22.19 3.45 2.44
C PRO A 26 21.81 4.30 3.66
N THR A 27 22.05 5.59 3.53
CA THR A 27 21.81 6.59 4.58
C THR A 27 20.39 7.14 4.52
N SER A 28 19.72 6.98 3.38
CA SER A 28 18.32 7.39 3.17
C SER A 28 17.48 6.26 2.55
N TYR A 29 16.16 6.41 2.67
CA TYR A 29 15.19 5.53 2.00
C TYR A 29 15.30 5.61 0.47
N SER A 30 15.45 6.81 -0.10
CA SER A 30 15.64 6.97 -1.54
C SER A 30 16.86 6.22 -2.06
N GLU A 31 18.00 6.31 -1.36
CA GLU A 31 19.23 5.61 -1.72
C GLU A 31 19.10 4.08 -1.64
N ALA A 32 18.32 3.59 -0.68
CA ALA A 32 18.01 2.17 -0.55
C ALA A 32 17.17 1.65 -1.72
N VAL A 33 16.15 2.40 -2.13
CA VAL A 33 15.25 2.00 -3.22
C VAL A 33 15.98 2.00 -4.57
N THR A 34 16.84 2.98 -4.82
CA THR A 34 17.53 3.14 -6.12
C THR A 34 18.63 2.11 -6.35
N ARG A 35 19.27 1.61 -5.28
CA ARG A 35 20.31 0.58 -5.36
C ARG A 35 19.79 -0.84 -5.60
N THR A 36 18.48 -1.03 -5.55
CA THR A 36 17.89 -2.35 -5.59
C THR A 36 17.36 -2.66 -6.99
N PRO A 37 17.78 -3.77 -7.64
CA PRO A 37 17.33 -4.09 -8.99
C PRO A 37 15.80 -4.15 -9.09
N LEU A 38 15.23 -3.30 -9.92
CA LEU A 38 13.78 -3.23 -10.12
C LEU A 38 13.26 -4.51 -10.79
N PRO A 39 12.20 -5.15 -10.26
CA PRO A 39 11.51 -6.20 -10.99
C PRO A 39 10.76 -5.60 -12.22
N THR A 40 10.57 -6.44 -13.24
CA THR A 40 9.85 -6.16 -14.49
C THR A 40 8.46 -5.52 -14.25
N PRO A 41 7.92 -4.70 -15.18
CA PRO A 41 6.70 -3.93 -14.98
C PRO A 41 5.50 -4.85 -14.75
N GLY A 42 4.92 -4.79 -13.56
CA GLY A 42 3.80 -5.64 -13.15
C GLY A 42 3.24 -5.32 -11.76
N PRO A 43 4.07 -4.95 -10.75
CA PRO A 43 3.59 -4.69 -9.40
C PRO A 43 2.77 -3.40 -9.26
N ALA A 44 3.14 -2.34 -9.98
CA ALA A 44 2.53 -1.02 -9.85
C ALA A 44 1.08 -0.99 -10.37
N ASP A 45 0.83 -1.56 -11.55
CA ASP A 45 -0.51 -1.60 -12.14
C ASP A 45 -1.47 -2.43 -11.28
N GLN A 46 -0.99 -3.54 -10.71
CA GLN A 46 -1.77 -4.33 -9.75
C GLN A 46 -2.04 -3.57 -8.44
N ALA A 47 -1.09 -2.77 -7.95
CA ALA A 47 -1.29 -1.93 -6.77
C ALA A 47 -2.33 -0.83 -7.05
N ILE A 48 -2.25 -0.20 -8.23
CA ILE A 48 -3.21 0.81 -8.68
C ILE A 48 -4.61 0.20 -8.83
N ALA A 49 -4.74 -0.97 -9.46
CA ALA A 49 -6.02 -1.66 -9.61
C ALA A 49 -6.65 -2.05 -8.26
N ARG A 50 -5.81 -2.49 -7.30
CA ARG A 50 -6.24 -2.77 -5.92
C ARG A 50 -6.68 -1.51 -5.21
N ALA A 51 -5.92 -0.41 -5.32
CA ALA A 51 -6.28 0.88 -4.74
C ALA A 51 -7.61 1.40 -5.32
N ALA A 52 -7.79 1.34 -6.64
CA ALA A 52 -9.04 1.73 -7.29
C ALA A 52 -10.24 0.87 -6.86
N THR A 53 -10.02 -0.42 -6.62
CA THR A 53 -11.05 -1.31 -6.07
C THR A 53 -11.42 -0.94 -4.64
N ARG A 54 -10.43 -0.72 -3.77
CA ARG A 54 -10.63 -0.30 -2.37
C ARG A 54 -11.26 1.09 -2.27
N ALA A 55 -10.92 2.00 -3.18
CA ALA A 55 -11.51 3.32 -3.27
C ALA A 55 -13.02 3.28 -3.38
N ARG A 56 -13.61 2.22 -3.96
CA ARG A 56 -15.06 2.05 -4.10
C ARG A 56 -15.69 1.17 -3.01
N GLN A 57 -14.89 0.71 -2.05
CA GLN A 57 -15.36 -0.15 -0.97
C GLN A 57 -15.57 0.65 0.31
N ILE A 58 -16.63 0.30 1.03
CA ILE A 58 -16.89 0.78 2.38
C ILE A 58 -16.99 -0.43 3.31
N MET A 59 -16.59 -0.26 4.57
CA MET A 59 -16.71 -1.29 5.58
C MET A 59 -17.56 -0.76 6.73
N ILE A 60 -18.57 -1.55 7.09
CA ILE A 60 -19.44 -1.31 8.22
C ILE A 60 -19.08 -2.39 9.24
N ASP A 61 -18.47 -1.96 10.33
CA ASP A 61 -18.15 -2.84 11.44
C ASP A 61 -19.22 -2.69 12.53
N LEU A 62 -19.55 -3.79 13.19
CA LEU A 62 -20.57 -3.80 14.22
C LEU A 62 -19.92 -3.81 15.59
N THR A 63 -20.55 -3.10 16.52
CA THR A 63 -20.14 -3.21 17.93
C THR A 63 -20.34 -4.68 18.37
N PRO A 64 -19.36 -5.30 19.05
CA PRO A 64 -19.44 -6.71 19.47
C PRO A 64 -20.78 -7.03 20.15
N GLY A 65 -21.41 -8.14 19.75
CA GLY A 65 -22.72 -8.56 20.24
C GLY A 65 -23.90 -8.04 19.41
N ASN A 66 -23.69 -7.13 18.47
CA ASN A 66 -24.71 -6.72 17.50
C ASN A 66 -24.52 -7.42 16.16
N LEU A 67 -25.63 -7.76 15.50
CA LEU A 67 -25.64 -8.34 14.17
C LEU A 67 -26.55 -7.51 13.27
N LEU A 68 -26.03 -7.04 12.13
CA LEU A 68 -26.83 -6.32 11.13
C LEU A 68 -27.87 -7.25 10.49
N PHE A 69 -27.48 -8.52 10.38
CA PHE A 69 -28.29 -9.62 9.91
C PHE A 69 -28.04 -10.85 10.79
N PRO A 70 -29.09 -11.60 11.17
CA PRO A 70 -28.94 -12.88 11.86
C PRO A 70 -27.97 -13.82 11.14
N LEU A 71 -27.29 -14.67 11.91
CA LEU A 71 -26.45 -15.72 11.35
C LEU A 71 -27.32 -16.65 10.48
N GLY A 72 -26.87 -16.91 9.24
CA GLY A 72 -27.61 -17.73 8.28
C GLY A 72 -28.63 -16.97 7.43
N THR A 73 -28.73 -15.64 7.56
CA THR A 73 -29.50 -14.83 6.61
C THR A 73 -28.99 -15.08 5.19
N ASN A 74 -29.91 -15.30 4.24
CA ASN A 74 -29.55 -15.53 2.86
C ASN A 74 -28.81 -14.29 2.30
N HIS A 75 -27.74 -14.53 1.54
CA HIS A 75 -26.98 -13.46 0.91
C HIS A 75 -27.85 -12.55 0.02
N ALA A 76 -28.87 -13.10 -0.65
CA ALA A 76 -29.81 -12.35 -1.47
C ALA A 76 -30.63 -11.35 -0.63
N ASP A 77 -31.07 -11.75 0.56
CA ASP A 77 -31.85 -10.90 1.46
C ASP A 77 -30.98 -9.77 2.02
N ILE A 78 -29.73 -10.08 2.37
CA ILE A 78 -28.72 -9.10 2.77
C ILE A 78 -28.57 -8.04 1.68
N VAL A 79 -28.33 -8.49 0.44
CA VAL A 79 -28.13 -7.59 -0.70
C VAL A 79 -29.38 -6.76 -0.98
N SER A 80 -30.56 -7.36 -0.95
CA SER A 80 -31.84 -6.67 -1.19
C SER A 80 -32.08 -5.58 -0.15
N LYS A 81 -31.94 -5.89 1.14
CA LYS A 81 -32.14 -4.94 2.23
C LYS A 81 -31.09 -3.82 2.21
N THR A 82 -29.83 -4.14 1.95
CA THR A 82 -28.78 -3.11 1.83
C THR A 82 -29.01 -2.20 0.62
N ARG A 83 -29.50 -2.71 -0.51
CA ARG A 83 -29.90 -1.89 -1.67
C ARG A 83 -31.09 -0.99 -1.36
N GLU A 84 -32.09 -1.51 -0.66
CA GLU A 84 -33.26 -0.72 -0.25
C GLU A 84 -32.84 0.45 0.64
N VAL A 85 -32.03 0.18 1.66
CA VAL A 85 -31.46 1.19 2.55
C VAL A 85 -30.65 2.21 1.76
N LEU A 86 -29.76 1.75 0.88
CA LEU A 86 -28.95 2.65 0.05
C LEU A 86 -29.83 3.52 -0.85
N GLY A 87 -30.89 2.97 -1.44
CA GLY A 87 -31.84 3.69 -2.28
C GLY A 87 -32.61 4.79 -1.54
N LYS A 88 -32.80 4.67 -0.23
CA LYS A 88 -33.47 5.67 0.62
C LYS A 88 -32.55 6.83 1.01
N VAL A 89 -31.26 6.56 1.24
CA VAL A 89 -30.30 7.59 1.72
C VAL A 89 -29.59 8.31 0.60
N LYS A 90 -29.49 7.68 -0.57
CA LYS A 90 -28.70 8.16 -1.69
C LYS A 90 -29.29 9.49 -2.23
N PRO A 91 -28.47 10.53 -2.39
CA PRO A 91 -28.95 11.80 -2.94
C PRO A 91 -29.32 11.69 -4.42
N ASP A 92 -30.21 12.59 -4.87
CA ASP A 92 -30.82 12.57 -6.21
C ASP A 92 -29.81 12.73 -7.37
N ASN A 93 -28.61 13.25 -7.08
CA ASN A 93 -27.56 13.45 -8.08
C ASN A 93 -26.91 12.13 -8.55
N PHE A 94 -27.17 11.01 -7.88
CA PHE A 94 -26.66 9.70 -8.28
C PHE A 94 -27.73 8.89 -9.01
N THR A 95 -27.36 8.30 -10.15
CA THR A 95 -28.29 7.56 -11.02
C THR A 95 -28.55 6.15 -10.52
N LYS A 96 -29.57 5.45 -11.05
CA LYS A 96 -29.83 4.03 -10.71
C LYS A 96 -28.64 3.09 -10.98
N ASN A 97 -27.74 3.46 -11.88
CA ASN A 97 -26.54 2.66 -12.19
C ASN A 97 -25.46 2.77 -11.09
N ASP A 98 -25.54 3.79 -10.24
CA ASP A 98 -24.62 4.03 -9.13
C ASP A 98 -25.04 3.20 -7.91
N ASP A 99 -24.94 1.88 -8.00
CA ASP A 99 -25.41 0.96 -6.97
C ASP A 99 -24.29 0.07 -6.41
N ILE A 100 -24.68 -0.86 -5.55
CA ILE A 100 -23.87 -1.91 -4.96
C ILE A 100 -23.54 -2.96 -6.00
N LYS A 101 -22.24 -3.13 -6.23
CA LYS A 101 -21.68 -4.14 -7.11
C LYS A 101 -21.54 -5.49 -6.40
N VAL A 102 -21.01 -5.50 -5.18
CA VAL A 102 -20.79 -6.71 -4.38
C VAL A 102 -20.98 -6.39 -2.90
N ILE A 103 -21.56 -7.33 -2.15
CA ILE A 103 -21.58 -7.29 -0.69
C ILE A 103 -20.88 -8.55 -0.19
N THR A 104 -20.18 -8.44 0.94
CA THR A 104 -19.61 -9.60 1.62
C THR A 104 -19.83 -9.41 3.11
N GLN A 105 -20.48 -10.40 3.72
CA GLN A 105 -20.63 -10.45 5.18
C GLN A 105 -19.36 -11.01 5.80
N LEU A 106 -18.87 -10.35 6.84
CA LEU A 106 -17.69 -10.75 7.59
C LEU A 106 -18.09 -11.70 8.74
N GLN A 107 -17.13 -12.49 9.22
CA GLN A 107 -17.38 -13.44 10.32
C GLN A 107 -17.79 -12.76 11.63
N ASN A 108 -17.38 -11.50 11.84
CA ASN A 108 -17.78 -10.68 12.98
C ASN A 108 -19.17 -10.04 12.81
N GLY A 109 -19.91 -10.38 11.74
CA GLY A 109 -21.22 -9.81 11.43
C GLY A 109 -21.17 -8.50 10.65
N GLY A 110 -19.99 -7.89 10.49
CA GLY A 110 -19.80 -6.68 9.68
C GLY A 110 -20.05 -6.91 8.19
N LEU A 111 -20.05 -5.83 7.42
CA LEU A 111 -20.21 -5.85 5.96
C LEU A 111 -19.06 -5.14 5.27
N THR A 112 -18.57 -5.73 4.19
CA THR A 112 -17.83 -5.02 3.15
C THR A 112 -18.74 -4.82 1.94
N ILE A 113 -18.93 -3.57 1.53
CA ILE A 113 -19.78 -3.21 0.40
C ILE A 113 -18.88 -2.59 -0.67
N LYS A 114 -18.87 -3.18 -1.87
CA LYS A 114 -18.20 -2.64 -3.06
C LYS A 114 -19.23 -1.94 -3.94
N LEU A 115 -19.01 -0.66 -4.19
CA LEU A 115 -19.88 0.18 -5.00
C LEU A 115 -19.36 0.23 -6.44
N THR A 116 -20.25 0.57 -7.37
CA THR A 116 -19.89 0.73 -8.79
C THR A 116 -19.01 1.97 -8.99
N MET A 117 -19.33 3.06 -8.30
CA MET A 117 -18.68 4.37 -8.43
C MET A 117 -17.94 4.80 -7.17
N LYS A 118 -16.80 5.47 -7.37
CA LYS A 118 -16.01 6.06 -6.27
C LYS A 118 -16.76 7.22 -5.60
N ALA A 119 -17.40 8.09 -6.37
CA ALA A 119 -18.10 9.25 -5.83
C ALA A 119 -19.15 8.88 -4.76
N LEU A 120 -19.89 7.78 -4.97
CA LEU A 120 -20.86 7.30 -3.98
C LEU A 120 -20.18 6.78 -2.70
N SER A 121 -19.04 6.10 -2.84
CA SER A 121 -18.26 5.66 -1.68
C SER A 121 -17.67 6.83 -0.90
N ASP A 122 -17.26 7.90 -1.59
CA ASP A 122 -16.73 9.11 -0.94
C ASP A 122 -17.84 9.86 -0.20
N TRP A 123 -19.02 9.98 -0.81
CA TRP A 123 -20.19 10.54 -0.14
C TRP A 123 -20.57 9.70 1.10
N LEU A 124 -20.59 8.37 1.01
CA LEU A 124 -20.84 7.50 2.17
C LEU A 124 -19.76 7.59 3.27
N ARG A 125 -18.53 7.98 2.92
CA ARG A 125 -17.46 8.26 3.89
C ARG A 125 -17.64 9.59 4.59
N SER A 126 -18.29 10.57 3.94
CA SER A 126 -18.55 11.89 4.50
C SER A 126 -19.42 11.79 5.77
N PRO A 127 -19.35 12.77 6.69
CA PRO A 127 -20.17 12.77 7.90
C PRO A 127 -21.67 12.65 7.60
N GLU A 128 -22.14 13.33 6.56
CA GLU A 128 -23.55 13.34 6.14
C GLU A 128 -23.99 11.97 5.62
N GLY A 129 -23.30 11.43 4.61
CA GLY A 129 -23.66 10.13 4.02
C GLY A 129 -23.53 8.98 5.01
N ARG A 130 -22.53 9.05 5.90
CA ARG A 130 -22.38 8.10 7.00
C ARG A 130 -23.56 8.17 7.97
N ALA A 131 -23.94 9.36 8.42
CA ALA A 131 -25.05 9.54 9.34
C ALA A 131 -26.38 9.09 8.73
N ALA A 132 -26.63 9.41 7.46
CA ALA A 132 -27.82 8.97 6.73
C ALA A 132 -27.90 7.44 6.65
N LEU A 133 -26.80 6.79 6.24
CA LEU A 133 -26.74 5.33 6.15
C LEU A 133 -26.95 4.65 7.51
N MET A 134 -26.29 5.13 8.56
CA MET A 134 -26.42 4.53 9.89
C MET A 134 -27.81 4.72 10.49
N LYS A 135 -28.44 5.87 10.22
CA LYS A 135 -29.82 6.14 10.62
C LYS A 135 -30.80 5.14 10.00
N GLU A 136 -30.69 4.89 8.70
CA GLU A 136 -31.58 3.93 8.01
C GLU A 136 -31.27 2.47 8.36
N LEU A 137 -30.02 2.13 8.68
CA LEU A 137 -29.67 0.80 9.21
C LEU A 137 -30.17 0.59 10.64
N ASN A 138 -30.49 1.66 11.37
CA ASN A 138 -31.00 1.68 12.74
C ASN A 138 -30.14 0.86 13.73
N LEU A 139 -28.81 0.91 13.57
CA LEU A 139 -27.88 0.11 14.35
C LEU A 139 -26.65 0.91 14.80
N PRO A 140 -26.09 0.60 15.99
CA PRO A 140 -24.83 1.17 16.44
C PRO A 140 -23.67 0.50 15.69
N ALA A 141 -23.50 0.90 14.44
CA ALA A 141 -22.46 0.42 13.56
C ALA A 141 -21.41 1.51 13.34
N ASN A 142 -20.15 1.10 13.28
CA ASN A 142 -19.02 1.97 13.02
C ASN A 142 -18.65 1.86 11.54
N PHE A 143 -18.53 3.01 10.90
CA PHE A 143 -17.97 3.05 9.57
C PHE A 143 -16.45 2.97 9.68
N CYS A 144 -15.87 1.88 9.18
CA CYS A 144 -14.43 1.70 9.19
C CYS A 144 -13.84 2.14 7.87
N GLU A 145 -12.85 3.03 7.95
CA GLU A 145 -12.05 3.37 6.79
C GLU A 145 -11.20 2.16 6.41
N LEU A 146 -11.36 1.70 5.17
CA LEU A 146 -10.57 0.59 4.65
C LEU A 146 -9.18 1.11 4.31
N THR A 147 -8.22 0.70 5.12
CA THR A 147 -6.83 0.99 4.87
C THR A 147 -6.24 0.03 3.83
N LEU A 148 -5.31 0.53 3.00
CA LEU A 148 -4.67 -0.25 1.96
C LEU A 148 -3.27 -0.67 2.41
N GLY A 149 -3.09 -1.96 2.72
CA GLY A 149 -1.76 -2.53 2.87
C GLY A 149 -1.00 -2.50 1.55
N LEU A 150 0.15 -1.84 1.52
CA LEU A 150 1.11 -1.93 0.42
C LEU A 150 2.30 -2.81 0.83
N VAL A 151 2.90 -3.47 -0.16
CA VAL A 151 4.03 -4.35 0.07
C VAL A 151 5.24 -3.79 -0.67
N ILE A 152 6.27 -3.33 0.05
CA ILE A 152 7.51 -2.79 -0.53
C ILE A 152 8.64 -3.79 -0.33
N GLN A 153 8.95 -4.51 -1.41
CA GLN A 153 9.96 -5.55 -1.39
C GLN A 153 11.37 -4.96 -1.40
N TYR A 154 12.32 -5.76 -0.89
CA TYR A 154 13.75 -5.48 -0.97
C TYR A 154 14.21 -4.21 -0.23
N LEU A 155 13.59 -3.92 0.92
CA LEU A 155 14.09 -2.86 1.80
C LEU A 155 15.30 -3.36 2.61
N PRO A 156 16.35 -2.54 2.78
CA PRO A 156 17.45 -2.86 3.67
C PRO A 156 16.97 -3.05 5.11
N THR A 157 17.43 -4.11 5.75
CA THR A 157 16.98 -4.50 7.09
C THR A 157 17.46 -3.57 8.20
N ASN A 158 18.48 -2.75 7.92
CA ASN A 158 19.03 -1.74 8.82
C ASN A 158 18.21 -0.44 8.82
N LEU A 159 17.19 -0.30 7.97
CA LEU A 159 16.31 0.85 8.01
C LEU A 159 15.55 0.88 9.35
N PRO A 160 15.49 2.05 10.02
CA PRO A 160 14.88 2.14 11.33
C PRO A 160 13.36 2.32 11.23
N ILE A 161 12.69 1.38 10.54
CA ILE A 161 11.25 1.42 10.23
C ILE A 161 10.38 1.50 11.48
N ASP A 162 10.84 0.91 12.58
CA ASP A 162 10.10 0.87 13.84
C ASP A 162 10.13 2.22 14.59
N ARG A 163 10.92 3.20 14.14
CA ARG A 163 10.95 4.54 14.75
C ARG A 163 9.90 5.45 14.14
N GLN A 164 9.21 6.21 14.99
CA GLN A 164 8.15 7.12 14.56
C GLN A 164 8.66 8.27 13.66
N ASP A 165 9.87 8.77 13.89
CA ASP A 165 10.51 9.81 13.08
C ASP A 165 10.83 9.34 11.66
N PHE A 166 11.03 8.03 11.45
CA PHE A 166 11.20 7.46 10.13
C PHE A 166 9.92 7.60 9.30
N LEU A 167 8.75 7.43 9.91
CA LEU A 167 7.46 7.62 9.25
C LEU A 167 7.29 9.07 8.79
N ASP A 168 7.66 10.05 9.64
CA ASP A 168 7.66 11.49 9.31
C ASP A 168 8.58 11.79 8.11
N LEU A 169 9.77 11.18 8.11
CA LEU A 169 10.75 11.31 7.04
C LEU A 169 10.19 10.80 5.71
N ILE A 170 9.59 9.60 5.71
CA ILE A 170 8.97 9.01 4.51
C ILE A 170 7.82 9.87 4.01
N THR A 171 6.94 10.34 4.90
CA THR A 171 5.84 11.24 4.54
C THR A 171 6.39 12.51 3.87
N LYS A 172 7.40 13.15 4.47
CA LYS A 172 8.01 14.38 3.95
C LYS A 172 8.72 14.16 2.62
N GLU A 173 9.55 13.12 2.52
CA GLU A 173 10.33 12.80 1.32
C GLU A 173 9.44 12.48 0.10
N ASN A 174 8.26 11.92 0.35
CA ASN A 174 7.29 11.56 -0.68
C ASN A 174 6.18 12.59 -0.87
N GLN A 175 6.22 13.73 -0.17
CA GLN A 175 5.20 14.78 -0.24
C GLN A 175 3.79 14.24 0.07
N LEU A 176 3.69 13.30 1.00
CA LEU A 176 2.42 12.76 1.47
C LEU A 176 1.88 13.64 2.61
N ASN A 177 0.56 13.67 2.77
CA ASN A 177 -0.03 14.18 4.01
C ASN A 177 0.25 13.17 5.14
N ARG A 178 0.44 13.65 6.37
CA ARG A 178 0.64 12.78 7.53
C ARG A 178 -0.52 11.82 7.75
N GLU A 179 -1.73 12.24 7.42
CA GLU A 179 -2.95 11.43 7.53
C GLU A 179 -3.01 10.28 6.51
N HIS A 180 -2.16 10.31 5.47
CA HIS A 180 -2.10 9.29 4.41
C HIS A 180 -1.20 8.10 4.71
N LEU A 181 -0.56 8.09 5.89
CA LEU A 181 0.30 7.01 6.32
C LEU A 181 0.16 6.80 7.82
N SER A 182 -0.64 5.81 8.22
CA SER A 182 -0.84 5.58 9.66
C SER A 182 0.30 4.78 10.30
N THR A 183 0.80 3.73 9.64
CA THR A 183 1.77 2.79 10.23
C THR A 183 2.74 2.26 9.18
N ILE A 184 3.95 1.91 9.61
CA ILE A 184 4.87 1.08 8.83
C ILE A 184 5.40 0.02 9.80
N CYS A 185 5.47 -1.24 9.35
CA CYS A 185 6.03 -2.31 10.15
C CYS A 185 6.65 -3.38 9.27
N TRP A 186 7.59 -4.14 9.82
CA TRP A 186 8.11 -5.32 9.14
C TRP A 186 7.06 -6.45 9.13
N ILE A 187 6.86 -7.13 7.99
CA ILE A 187 6.10 -8.42 7.97
C ILE A 187 6.76 -9.41 8.93
N LYS A 188 8.09 -9.52 8.83
CA LYS A 188 8.92 -10.39 9.65
C LYS A 188 9.84 -9.52 10.50
N PRO A 189 9.56 -9.38 11.81
CA PRO A 189 10.39 -8.60 12.72
C PRO A 189 11.85 -9.05 12.66
N PRO A 190 12.84 -8.15 12.84
CA PRO A 190 14.25 -8.49 12.77
C PRO A 190 14.66 -9.72 13.62
N HIS A 191 14.13 -9.82 14.85
CA HIS A 191 14.44 -10.93 15.77
C HIS A 191 13.90 -12.30 15.33
N ARG A 192 12.95 -12.36 14.39
CA ARG A 192 12.43 -13.62 13.83
C ARG A 192 13.20 -14.06 12.58
N ARG A 193 14.16 -13.27 12.10
CA ARG A 193 14.91 -13.56 10.87
C ARG A 193 16.07 -14.52 11.19
N PRO A 194 16.28 -15.58 10.40
CA PRO A 194 17.47 -16.41 10.49
C PRO A 194 18.72 -15.56 10.21
N ALA A 195 19.82 -15.83 10.92
CA ALA A 195 21.06 -15.05 10.84
C ALA A 195 21.68 -15.02 9.42
N SER A 196 21.41 -16.03 8.60
CA SER A 196 21.87 -16.12 7.21
C SER A 196 21.13 -15.17 6.25
N GLN A 197 20.00 -14.58 6.67
CA GLN A 197 19.15 -13.73 5.83
C GLN A 197 19.55 -12.25 5.89
N LEU A 198 20.67 -11.91 6.54
CA LEU A 198 21.08 -10.52 6.78
C LEU A 198 21.78 -9.84 5.59
N SER A 199 22.20 -10.55 4.53
CA SER A 199 23.00 -9.89 3.49
C SER A 199 22.98 -10.48 2.07
N THR A 200 22.11 -11.43 1.74
CA THR A 200 22.13 -12.02 0.39
C THR A 200 20.84 -11.73 -0.35
N MET A 201 21.00 -11.24 -1.58
CA MET A 201 20.02 -11.01 -2.64
C MET A 201 19.15 -12.26 -2.89
N GLY A 202 18.28 -12.58 -1.95
CA GLY A 202 17.57 -13.85 -1.90
C GLY A 202 16.30 -13.70 -1.08
N THR A 203 15.28 -13.16 -1.76
CA THR A 203 13.86 -13.27 -1.40
C THR A 203 13.50 -12.82 0.01
N THR A 204 13.22 -11.54 0.20
CA THR A 204 12.26 -11.15 1.23
C THR A 204 11.35 -10.05 0.72
N ILE A 205 10.14 -10.49 0.40
CA ILE A 205 8.98 -9.62 0.27
C ILE A 205 8.80 -8.97 1.65
N GLN A 206 9.06 -7.68 1.75
CA GLN A 206 8.82 -6.91 2.97
C GLN A 206 7.63 -5.97 2.69
N MET A 207 6.81 -5.69 3.70
CA MET A 207 5.53 -4.98 3.54
C MET A 207 5.62 -3.66 4.26
N VAL A 208 5.00 -2.64 3.70
CA VAL A 208 4.88 -1.31 4.29
C VAL A 208 3.43 -0.90 4.09
N ILE A 209 2.60 -1.08 5.10
CA ILE A 209 1.15 -0.82 5.00
C ILE A 209 0.91 0.70 4.95
N LEU A 210 0.87 1.31 3.75
CA LEU A 210 0.52 2.72 3.63
C LEU A 210 -0.98 2.94 3.86
N ASN A 211 -1.38 3.29 5.07
CA ASN A 211 -2.77 3.60 5.37
C ASN A 211 -3.15 5.00 4.86
N ASN A 212 -3.92 5.01 3.77
CA ASN A 212 -4.77 6.11 3.25
C ASN A 212 -4.25 6.88 2.03
N VAL A 213 -4.13 6.20 0.89
CA VAL A 213 -3.84 6.81 -0.43
C VAL A 213 -5.13 7.21 -1.18
N LEU A 214 -6.31 7.08 -0.55
CA LEU A 214 -7.59 7.24 -1.26
C LEU A 214 -7.98 8.70 -1.54
N GLY A 215 -7.37 9.65 -0.82
CA GLY A 215 -7.49 11.09 -1.11
C GLY A 215 -6.80 11.55 -2.40
N LEU A 216 -5.93 10.71 -3.00
CA LEU A 216 -5.19 11.03 -4.24
C LEU A 216 -5.83 10.44 -5.51
N ALA A 217 -7.00 9.81 -5.38
CA ALA A 217 -7.70 9.16 -6.50
C ALA A 217 -8.75 10.06 -7.17
N GLU A 218 -8.53 11.38 -7.18
CA GLU A 218 -9.10 12.23 -8.23
C GLU A 218 -8.35 12.01 -9.55
N PRO A 219 -9.02 12.07 -10.73
CA PRO A 219 -8.39 12.07 -12.05
C PRO A 219 -7.22 13.07 -12.17
N SER A 220 -7.29 14.18 -11.44
CA SER A 220 -6.28 15.25 -11.34
C SER A 220 -5.02 14.87 -10.54
N CYS A 221 -5.09 13.86 -9.67
CA CYS A 221 -4.01 13.43 -8.76
C CYS A 221 -3.34 12.11 -9.17
N TYR A 222 -3.78 11.47 -10.26
CA TYR A 222 -3.04 10.38 -10.92
C TYR A 222 -1.58 10.73 -11.28
N PRO A 223 -1.20 11.98 -11.63
CA PRO A 223 0.19 12.37 -11.79
C PRO A 223 1.00 12.25 -10.49
N THR A 224 0.37 12.38 -9.32
CA THR A 224 1.03 12.29 -8.01
C THR A 224 1.22 10.86 -7.55
N LEU A 225 0.25 9.97 -7.83
CA LEU A 225 0.35 8.53 -7.57
C LEU A 225 1.25 7.83 -8.59
N LYS A 226 1.03 8.07 -9.89
CA LYS A 226 1.97 7.67 -10.93
C LYS A 226 3.32 8.29 -10.64
N GLY A 227 3.39 9.57 -10.26
CA GLY A 227 4.62 10.24 -9.83
C GLY A 227 5.21 9.72 -8.53
N PHE A 228 4.46 9.12 -7.61
CA PHE A 228 4.96 8.46 -6.40
C PHE A 228 5.58 7.12 -6.79
N TRP A 229 4.85 6.29 -7.55
CA TRP A 229 5.36 5.03 -8.10
C TRP A 229 6.52 5.26 -9.08
N THR A 230 6.46 6.33 -9.87
CA THR A 230 7.47 6.76 -10.83
C THR A 230 8.63 7.44 -10.14
N ARG A 231 8.48 8.18 -9.03
CA ARG A 231 9.60 8.68 -8.20
C ARG A 231 10.25 7.57 -7.38
N LEU A 232 9.49 6.55 -6.99
CA LEU A 232 10.05 5.27 -6.54
C LEU A 232 10.81 4.54 -7.67
N ARG A 233 10.48 4.80 -8.95
CA ARG A 233 11.02 4.13 -10.15
C ARG A 233 12.15 4.89 -10.86
N LEU A 234 12.18 6.22 -10.82
CA LEU A 234 13.00 7.10 -11.68
C LEU A 234 14.11 7.87 -10.95
N ARG A 235 14.25 7.79 -9.62
CA ARG A 235 15.45 8.36 -8.97
C ARG A 235 16.73 7.54 -9.19
N GLY A 236 16.79 6.77 -10.28
CA GLY A 236 17.97 6.04 -10.76
C GLY A 236 18.65 6.67 -11.98
N GLU A 237 18.11 7.74 -12.56
CA GLU A 237 18.70 8.43 -13.71
C GLU A 237 18.48 9.94 -13.58
N GLU A 238 19.31 10.60 -12.77
CA GLU A 238 19.70 12.01 -12.93
C GLU A 238 20.82 12.33 -11.93
N ILE A 239 22.04 11.89 -12.28
CA ILE A 239 23.31 12.62 -12.13
C ILE A 239 24.11 12.33 -13.40
#